data_AF-A0A6P1BLQ1-F1
#
_entry.id   AF-A0A6P1BLQ1-F1
#
_cell.length_a   1.000
_cell.length_b   1.000
_cell.length_c   1.000
_cell.angle_alpha   90.00
_cell.angle_beta   90.00
_cell.angle_gamma   90.00
#
_symmetry.space_group_name_H-M   'P 1'
#
loop_
_entity.id
_entity.type
_entity.pdbx_description
1 polymer ?
#
loop_
_entity_poly.entity_id
_entity_poly.type
_entity_poly.pdbx_seq_one_letter_code
_entity_poly.pdbx_strand_id
1 'polypeptide(L)'
;MKQRPYRGNGCLQERLSDEICRRRDQDRHVRSKDEKRRQRAQNLAGTAINTMVDHSASRIDQSARKRDLLDGPREFRSSRRDR
;
A
#
# COMPACT_ATOMS: atom_id res chain seq x y z
N MET A 1 -16.11 -4.01 -19.63
CA MET A 1 -16.69 -2.92 -18.81
C MET A 1 -18.07 -2.62 -19.35
N LYS A 2 -19.14 -2.84 -18.57
CA LYS A 2 -20.52 -2.53 -18.99
C LYS A 2 -20.77 -1.04 -18.77
N GLN A 3 -20.86 -0.26 -19.84
CA GLN A 3 -21.21 1.16 -19.72
C GLN A 3 -22.66 1.26 -19.23
N ARG A 4 -22.86 1.85 -18.05
CA ARG A 4 -24.20 2.22 -17.58
C ARG A 4 -24.64 3.43 -18.40
N PRO A 5 -25.82 3.42 -19.04
CA PRO A 5 -26.32 4.60 -19.73
C PRO A 5 -26.64 5.67 -18.67
N TYR A 6 -26.01 6.83 -18.82
CA TYR A 6 -26.20 7.97 -17.92
C TYR A 6 -27.58 8.60 -18.14
N ARG A 7 -28.39 8.71 -17.07
CA ARG A 7 -29.61 9.52 -17.01
C ARG A 7 -29.28 10.90 -16.42
N GLY A 8 -28.75 11.82 -17.22
CA GLY A 8 -28.48 13.18 -16.74
C GLY A 8 -28.47 14.19 -17.88
N ASN A 9 -29.27 15.25 -17.75
CA ASN A 9 -29.42 16.35 -18.72
C ASN A 9 -28.27 17.38 -18.63
N GLY A 10 -27.09 17.00 -18.15
CA GLY A 10 -25.99 17.91 -17.79
C GLY A 10 -25.11 18.36 -18.97
N CYS A 11 -24.54 19.56 -18.87
CA CYS A 11 -23.67 20.13 -19.91
C CYS A 11 -22.33 19.35 -20.00
N LEU A 12 -21.57 19.52 -21.09
CA LEU A 12 -20.27 18.84 -21.28
C LEU A 12 -19.30 19.03 -20.10
N GLN A 13 -19.37 20.19 -19.46
CA GLN A 13 -18.47 20.60 -18.38
C GLN A 13 -18.73 19.83 -17.07
N GLU A 14 -20.00 19.57 -16.74
CA GLU A 14 -20.40 18.70 -15.63
C GLU A 14 -19.95 17.26 -15.87
N ARG A 15 -20.10 16.76 -17.10
CA ARG A 15 -19.65 15.40 -17.47
C ARG A 15 -18.16 15.19 -17.28
N LEU A 16 -17.34 16.16 -17.68
CA LEU A 16 -15.89 16.11 -17.49
C LEU A 16 -15.53 16.16 -16.00
N SER A 17 -16.20 17.02 -15.23
CA SER A 17 -15.98 17.14 -13.79
C SER A 17 -16.31 15.84 -13.05
N ASP A 18 -17.46 15.23 -13.36
CA ASP A 18 -17.87 13.95 -12.77
C ASP A 18 -16.93 12.79 -13.11
N GLU A 19 -16.41 12.76 -14.33
CA GLU A 19 -15.45 11.75 -14.76
C GLU A 19 -14.09 11.92 -14.05
N ILE A 20 -13.63 13.16 -13.85
CA ILE A 20 -12.41 13.44 -13.07
C ILE A 20 -12.57 12.99 -11.62
N CYS A 21 -13.71 13.28 -10.99
CA CYS A 21 -14.01 12.84 -9.63
C CYS A 21 -14.00 11.29 -9.53
N ARG A 22 -14.69 10.61 -10.46
CA ARG A 22 -14.72 9.14 -10.51
C ARG A 22 -13.33 8.52 -10.66
N ARG A 23 -12.47 9.07 -11.53
CA ARG A 23 -11.10 8.58 -11.71
C ARG A 23 -10.27 8.74 -10.45
N ARG A 24 -10.36 9.91 -9.79
CA ARG A 24 -9.68 10.16 -8.51
C ARG A 24 -10.11 9.17 -7.43
N ASP A 25 -11.41 8.87 -7.34
CA ASP A 25 -11.93 7.90 -6.37
C ASP A 25 -11.45 6.48 -6.67
N GLN A 26 -11.39 6.09 -7.95
CA GLN A 26 -10.82 4.80 -8.37
C GLN A 26 -9.34 4.70 -7.98
N ASP A 27 -8.53 5.73 -8.28
CA ASP A 27 -7.11 5.76 -7.94
C ASP A 27 -6.91 5.68 -6.41
N ARG A 28 -7.71 6.43 -5.64
CA ARG A 28 -7.68 6.39 -4.17
C ARG A 28 -8.02 5.00 -3.64
N HIS A 29 -9.02 4.35 -4.23
CA HIS A 29 -9.43 3.01 -3.84
C HIS A 29 -8.39 1.94 -4.19
N VAL A 30 -7.72 2.05 -5.34
CA VAL A 30 -6.59 1.18 -5.71
C VAL A 30 -5.45 1.35 -4.70
N ARG A 31 -5.01 2.59 -4.44
CA ARG A 31 -3.96 2.87 -3.44
C ARG A 31 -4.31 2.32 -2.06
N SER A 32 -5.57 2.47 -1.62
CA SER A 32 -6.01 1.93 -0.33
C SER A 32 -5.96 0.39 -0.29
N LYS A 33 -6.30 -0.28 -1.38
CA LYS A 33 -6.21 -1.75 -1.47
C LYS A 33 -4.77 -2.23 -1.42
N ASP A 34 -3.86 -1.54 -2.09
CA ASP A 34 -2.45 -1.90 -2.10
C ASP A 34 -1.81 -1.67 -0.73
N GLU A 35 -2.16 -0.59 -0.03
CA GLU A 35 -1.73 -0.37 1.36
C GLU A 35 -2.20 -1.50 2.28
N LYS A 36 -3.47 -1.91 2.18
CA LYS A 36 -4.00 -3.05 2.95
C LYS A 36 -3.29 -4.37 2.63
N ARG A 37 -2.87 -4.58 1.37
CA ARG A 37 -2.09 -5.76 0.97
C ARG A 37 -0.69 -5.71 1.57
N ARG A 38 -0.02 -4.57 1.48
CA ARG A 38 1.30 -4.33 2.05
C ARG A 38 1.31 -4.58 3.56
N GLN A 39 0.35 -4.00 4.29
CA GLN A 39 0.23 -4.21 5.73
C GLN A 39 0.04 -5.69 6.10
N ARG A 40 -0.77 -6.43 5.34
CA ARG A 40 -0.96 -7.87 5.55
C ARG A 40 0.33 -8.66 5.31
N ALA A 41 1.05 -8.36 4.24
CA ALA A 41 2.33 -8.99 3.94
C ALA A 41 3.37 -8.72 5.05
N GLN A 42 3.46 -7.47 5.52
CA GLN A 42 4.33 -7.10 6.64
C GLN A 42 3.96 -7.83 7.93
N ASN A 43 2.67 -7.98 8.24
CA ASN A 43 2.23 -8.71 9.43
C ASN A 43 2.59 -10.21 9.36
N LEU A 44 2.37 -10.84 8.20
CA LEU A 44 2.72 -12.25 7.98
C LEU A 44 4.23 -12.47 8.09
N ALA A 45 5.02 -11.69 7.36
CA ALA A 45 6.48 -11.75 7.42
C ALA A 45 7.00 -11.43 8.83
N GLY A 46 6.44 -10.43 9.49
CA GLY A 46 6.83 -10.04 10.85
C GLY A 46 6.55 -11.12 11.88
N THR A 47 5.48 -11.89 11.71
CA THR A 47 5.16 -13.04 12.56
C THR A 47 6.14 -14.19 12.32
N ALA A 48 6.44 -14.50 11.06
CA ALA A 48 7.43 -15.53 10.72
C ALA A 48 8.84 -15.18 11.22
N ILE A 49 9.26 -13.92 11.08
CA ILE A 49 10.56 -13.46 11.60
C ILE A 49 10.63 -13.61 13.13
N ASN A 50 9.53 -13.29 13.84
CA ASN A 50 9.49 -13.46 15.29
C ASN A 50 9.71 -14.92 15.72
N THR A 51 9.23 -15.90 14.93
CA THR A 51 9.45 -17.33 15.24
C THR A 51 10.88 -17.81 14.97
N MET A 52 11.63 -17.08 14.13
CA MET A 52 13.01 -17.42 13.75
C MET A 52 14.04 -16.54 14.47
N VAL A 53 13.61 -15.72 15.43
CA VAL A 53 14.49 -14.73 16.05
C VAL A 53 15.51 -15.42 16.96
N ASP A 54 16.77 -14.99 16.86
CA ASP A 54 17.81 -15.42 17.78
C ASP A 54 17.59 -14.78 19.16
N HIS A 55 17.15 -15.61 20.11
CA HIS A 55 16.86 -15.19 21.48
C HIS A 55 18.10 -14.86 22.32
N SER A 56 19.31 -15.22 21.85
CA SER A 56 20.55 -14.84 22.52
C SER A 56 20.93 -13.36 22.30
N ALA A 57 20.36 -12.75 21.25
CA ALA A 57 20.57 -11.34 20.93
C ALA A 57 19.76 -10.39 21.82
N SER A 58 20.25 -9.15 21.95
CA SER A 58 19.50 -8.11 22.66
C SER A 58 18.18 -7.79 21.95
N ARG A 59 17.16 -7.36 22.71
CA ARG A 59 15.87 -6.92 22.13
C ARG A 59 16.03 -5.77 21.12
N ILE A 60 17.01 -4.91 21.34
CA ILE A 60 17.31 -3.78 20.44
C ILE A 60 17.77 -4.33 19.09
N ASP A 61 18.72 -5.26 19.08
CA ASP A 61 19.27 -5.85 17.86
C ASP A 61 18.24 -6.68 17.11
N GLN A 62 17.41 -7.44 17.83
CA GLN A 62 16.30 -8.18 17.25
C GLN A 62 15.32 -7.22 16.53
N SER A 63 14.99 -6.08 17.17
CA SER A 63 14.09 -5.08 16.59
C SER A 63 14.68 -4.36 15.37
N ALA A 64 16.01 -4.15 15.36
CA ALA A 64 16.72 -3.54 14.24
C ALA A 64 16.72 -4.49 13.06
N ARG A 65 17.19 -5.73 13.25
CA ARG A 65 17.21 -6.78 12.22
C ARG A 65 15.82 -7.05 11.64
N LYS A 66 14.79 -7.10 12.47
CA LYS A 66 13.41 -7.26 11.99
C LYS A 66 12.96 -6.11 11.09
N ARG A 67 13.29 -4.86 11.46
CA ARG A 67 12.97 -3.69 10.62
C ARG A 67 13.72 -3.71 9.30
N ASP A 68 14.99 -4.08 9.31
CA ASP A 68 15.79 -4.14 8.08
C ASP A 68 15.30 -5.25 7.14
N LEU A 69 14.80 -6.37 7.67
CA LEU A 69 14.20 -7.44 6.87
C LEU A 69 12.84 -7.03 6.26
N LEU A 70 11.99 -6.33 7.01
CA LEU A 70 10.65 -5.96 6.54
C LEU A 70 10.68 -4.76 5.59
N ASP A 71 11.41 -3.72 5.95
CA ASP A 71 11.41 -2.45 5.24
C ASP A 71 12.64 -2.26 4.35
N GLY A 72 13.64 -3.13 4.47
CA GLY A 72 14.96 -2.94 3.88
C GLY A 72 15.85 -2.04 4.76
N PRO A 73 17.19 -2.15 4.59
CA PRO A 73 18.15 -1.27 5.24
C PRO A 73 17.90 0.20 4.86
N ARG A 74 18.15 1.11 5.80
CA ARG A 74 17.82 2.54 5.66
C ARG A 74 18.45 3.17 4.42
N GLU A 75 19.66 2.74 4.08
CA GLU A 75 20.48 3.23 2.98
C GLU A 75 19.81 3.01 1.62
N PHE A 76 19.01 1.95 1.49
CA PHE A 76 18.37 1.56 0.23
C PHE A 76 16.88 1.91 0.16
N ARG A 77 16.28 2.41 1.25
CA ARG A 77 14.84 2.72 1.30
C ARG A 77 14.42 3.78 0.28
N SER A 78 15.30 4.74 -0.03
CA SER A 78 15.05 5.78 -1.03
C SER A 78 15.07 5.26 -2.47
N SER A 79 15.74 4.14 -2.72
CA SER A 79 15.88 3.52 -4.05
C SER A 79 14.78 2.51 -4.35
N ARG A 80 13.97 2.09 -3.37
CA ARG A 80 12.88 1.15 -3.60
C ARG A 80 11.79 1.80 -4.45
N ARG A 81 11.47 1.17 -5.59
CA ARG A 81 10.42 1.58 -6.53
C ARG A 81 9.03 1.07 -6.16
N ASP A 82 8.89 0.37 -5.03
CA ASP A 82 7.62 -0.20 -4.55
C ASP A 82 6.73 0.83 -3.80
N ARG A 83 6.96 2.13 -4.03
CA ARG A 83 6.20 3.25 -3.44
C ARG A 83 5.12 3.80 -4.37
#